data_AF-A0A946LVR8-F1
#
_entry.id   AF-A0A946LVR8-F1
#
_cell.length_a   1.000
_cell.length_b   1.000
_cell.length_c   1.000
_cell.angle_alpha   90.00
_cell.angle_beta   90.00
_cell.angle_gamma   90.00
#
_symmetry.space_group_name_H-M   'P 1'
#
loop_
_entity.id
_entity.type
_entity.pdbx_description
1 polymer ?
#
loop_
_entity_poly.entity_id
_entity_poly.type
_entity_poly.pdbx_seq_one_letter_code
_entity_poly.pdbx_strand_id
1 'polypeptide(L)'
;MKYRTAIKATATGLFLLFGALANAEKIVLQDGSTINGEVVSLQSGIYKVKTDSLGVMALQQLQVKSISYDTAPTWSLDSLDSMKQASQSAVQSLQSSISSVPGMMSSILELQNDPDMQAVLNDPELMRAVQSFDLETLQNNPKIQKLMSNSTIRDIQRDVN
;
A
#
# COMPACT_ATOMS: atom_id res chain seq x y z
N MET A 1 5.67 48.49 15.68
CA MET A 1 6.17 47.97 16.96
C MET A 1 5.06 47.19 17.67
N LYS A 2 5.38 45.96 18.11
CA LYS A 2 4.70 45.17 19.16
C LYS A 2 3.43 44.39 18.76
N TYR A 3 3.63 43.16 18.30
CA TYR A 3 2.63 42.09 18.41
C TYR A 3 2.54 41.63 19.86
N ARG A 4 1.33 41.60 20.43
CA ARG A 4 1.05 41.07 21.76
C ARG A 4 0.28 39.75 21.65
N THR A 5 0.89 38.76 22.27
CA THR A 5 0.44 37.41 22.63
C THR A 5 -0.98 37.34 23.19
N ALA A 6 -1.75 36.33 22.76
CA ALA A 6 -2.64 35.52 23.62
C ALA A 6 -3.23 34.34 22.82
N ILE A 7 -2.62 33.15 22.91
CA ILE A 7 -3.31 31.89 22.58
C ILE A 7 -3.63 31.22 23.92
N LYS A 8 -4.92 31.16 24.23
CA LYS A 8 -5.46 30.44 25.38
C LYS A 8 -5.38 28.94 25.08
N ALA A 9 -4.61 28.21 25.88
CA ALA A 9 -4.55 26.77 25.86
C ALA A 9 -5.79 26.20 26.58
N THR A 10 -6.59 25.40 25.87
CA THR A 10 -7.56 24.50 26.49
C THR A 10 -7.07 23.08 26.21
N ALA A 11 -6.42 22.49 27.21
CA ALA A 11 -5.94 21.12 27.19
C ALA A 11 -7.11 20.17 27.45
N THR A 12 -7.42 19.32 26.49
CA THR A 12 -8.22 18.11 26.73
C THR A 12 -7.39 16.94 26.23
N GLY A 13 -6.86 16.18 27.19
CA GLY A 13 -5.98 15.05 26.94
C GLY A 13 -6.75 13.81 26.52
N LEU A 14 -6.19 13.10 25.55
CA LEU A 14 -6.37 11.67 25.37
C LEU A 14 -4.96 11.10 25.16
N PHE A 15 -4.39 10.57 26.24
CA PHE A 15 -3.06 9.96 26.25
C PHE A 15 -3.21 8.49 25.87
N LEU A 16 -3.05 8.18 24.58
CA LEU A 16 -2.85 6.81 24.13
C LEU A 16 -1.35 6.50 24.19
N LEU A 17 -0.97 5.73 25.22
CA LEU A 17 0.30 5.02 25.30
C LEU A 17 0.36 3.97 24.19
N PHE A 18 0.96 4.31 23.06
CA PHE A 18 1.56 3.32 22.17
C PHE A 18 3.05 3.26 22.51
N GLY A 19 3.49 2.10 23.02
CA GLY A 19 4.91 1.81 23.20
C GLY A 19 5.61 1.85 21.84
N ALA A 20 6.56 2.77 21.70
CA ALA A 20 7.40 2.85 20.52
C ALA A 20 8.42 1.69 20.56
N LEU A 21 8.25 0.73 19.65
CA LEU A 21 9.32 -0.17 19.23
C LEU A 21 10.38 0.68 18.53
N ALA A 22 11.52 0.86 19.18
CA ALA A 22 12.63 1.68 18.69
C ALA A 22 13.20 1.09 17.38
N ASN A 23 12.88 1.72 16.25
CA ASN A 23 13.53 1.46 14.97
C ASN A 23 14.13 2.79 14.50
N ALA A 24 15.46 2.92 14.51
CA ALA A 24 16.13 4.16 14.13
C ALA A 24 16.08 4.35 12.61
N GLU A 25 15.56 5.48 12.15
CA GLU A 25 15.50 5.80 10.72
C GLU A 25 16.79 6.54 10.30
N LYS A 26 17.33 6.21 9.13
CA LYS A 26 18.53 6.85 8.58
C LYS A 26 18.13 7.98 7.65
N ILE A 27 18.40 9.22 8.06
CA ILE A 27 18.04 10.44 7.34
C ILE A 27 19.30 11.04 6.71
N VAL A 28 19.32 11.18 5.39
CA VAL A 28 20.42 11.84 4.66
C VAL A 28 20.00 13.25 4.29
N LEU A 29 20.84 14.23 4.62
CA LEU A 29 20.63 15.64 4.32
C LEU A 29 21.23 16.03 2.96
N GLN A 30 20.86 17.20 2.43
CA GLN A 30 21.36 17.71 1.14
C GLN A 30 22.88 17.92 1.11
N ASP A 31 23.49 18.21 2.26
CA ASP A 31 24.93 18.37 2.43
C ASP A 31 25.69 17.02 2.53
N GLY A 32 24.97 15.90 2.50
CA GLY A 32 25.52 14.55 2.67
C GLY A 32 25.62 14.07 4.12
N SER A 33 25.29 14.91 5.10
CA SER A 33 25.25 14.53 6.52
C SER A 33 24.19 13.45 6.76
N THR A 34 24.47 12.51 7.65
CA THR A 34 23.54 11.43 8.02
C THR A 34 23.12 11.58 9.48
N ILE A 35 21.82 11.53 9.73
CA ILE A 35 21.20 11.55 11.06
C ILE A 35 20.49 10.21 11.28
N ASN A 36 20.72 9.59 12.44
CA ASN A 36 19.95 8.43 12.88
C ASN A 36 18.93 8.88 13.93
N GLY A 37 17.65 8.63 13.69
CA GLY A 37 16.58 8.99 14.61
C GLY A 37 15.19 8.75 14.03
N GLU A 38 14.18 8.73 14.89
CA GLU A 38 12.79 8.48 14.52
C GLU A 38 12.08 9.78 14.11
N VAL A 39 11.44 9.81 12.94
CA VAL A 39 10.57 10.93 12.54
C VAL A 39 9.27 10.88 13.35
N VAL A 40 9.19 11.70 14.39
CA VAL A 40 8.02 11.76 15.29
C VAL A 40 6.89 12.66 14.76
N SER A 41 7.17 13.56 13.81
CA SER A 41 6.15 14.42 13.21
C SER A 41 6.63 15.10 11.92
N LEU A 42 5.71 15.34 10.98
CA LEU A 42 5.89 16.25 9.86
C LEU A 42 4.79 17.31 9.90
N GLN A 43 5.15 18.57 10.16
CA GLN A 43 4.19 19.68 10.22
C GLN A 43 4.76 20.89 9.50
N SER A 44 3.99 21.47 8.57
CA SER A 44 4.38 22.67 7.81
C SER A 44 5.75 22.55 7.13
N GLY A 45 6.09 21.34 6.64
CA GLY A 45 7.39 21.08 6.01
C GLY A 45 8.57 20.96 6.98
N ILE A 46 8.31 20.80 8.28
CA ILE A 46 9.34 20.56 9.31
C ILE A 46 9.20 19.14 9.84
N TYR A 47 10.25 18.35 9.71
CA TYR A 47 10.41 17.04 10.34
C TYR A 47 10.89 17.22 11.77
N LYS A 48 10.15 16.70 12.74
CA LYS A 48 10.65 16.50 14.10
C LYS A 48 11.24 15.10 14.17
N VAL A 49 12.51 15.02 14.47
CA VAL A 49 13.27 13.77 14.53
C VAL A 49 13.78 13.58 15.93
N LYS A 50 13.42 12.48 16.57
CA LYS A 50 13.93 12.08 17.87
C LYS A 50 15.16 11.22 17.67
N THR A 51 16.31 11.74 18.07
CA THR A 51 17.58 11.03 18.09
C THR A 51 17.90 10.57 19.51
N ASP A 52 18.59 9.44 19.66
CA ASP A 52 18.94 8.91 20.98
C ASP A 52 19.99 9.77 21.70
N SER A 53 20.90 10.37 20.93
CA SER A 53 22.03 11.13 21.49
C SER A 53 21.77 12.63 21.64
N LEU A 54 20.91 13.21 20.78
CA LEU A 54 20.69 14.67 20.71
C LEU A 54 19.25 15.07 21.06
N GLY A 55 18.37 14.10 21.36
CA GLY A 55 16.97 14.34 21.64
C GLY A 55 16.18 14.74 20.39
N VAL A 56 15.13 15.54 20.57
CA VAL A 56 14.22 15.93 19.47
C VAL A 56 14.76 17.14 18.73
N MET A 57 15.05 16.96 17.45
CA MET A 57 15.53 17.98 16.53
C MET A 57 14.47 18.34 15.50
N ALA A 58 14.49 19.57 15.00
CA ALA A 58 13.64 20.04 13.91
C ALA A 58 14.48 20.21 12.64
N LEU A 59 14.12 19.49 11.58
CA LEU A 59 14.77 19.51 10.28
C LEU A 59 13.79 20.06 9.25
N GLN A 60 14.22 21.02 8.43
CA GLN A 60 13.38 21.47 7.32
C GLN A 60 13.37 20.40 6.22
N GLN A 61 12.21 20.15 5.60
CA GLN A 61 12.07 19.18 4.51
C GLN A 61 13.01 19.50 3.34
N LEU A 62 13.24 20.79 3.07
CA LEU A 62 14.20 21.24 2.07
C LEU A 62 15.63 20.82 2.37
N GLN A 63 15.96 20.46 3.61
CA GLN A 63 17.31 19.99 3.96
C GLN A 63 17.43 18.47 3.89
N VAL A 64 16.31 17.75 3.76
CA VAL A 64 16.27 16.29 3.72
C VAL A 64 16.36 15.82 2.28
N LYS A 65 17.37 15.00 1.98
CA LYS A 65 17.58 14.38 0.68
C LYS A 65 16.87 13.03 0.58
N SER A 66 16.96 12.20 1.62
CA SER A 66 16.26 10.92 1.69
C SER A 66 16.07 10.46 3.13
N ILE A 67 14.96 9.77 3.40
CA ILE A 67 14.69 9.08 4.66
C ILE A 67 14.62 7.60 4.35
N SER A 68 15.52 6.82 4.94
CA SER A 68 15.54 5.37 4.86
C SER A 68 15.01 4.81 6.17
N TYR A 69 13.83 4.19 6.09
CA TYR A 69 13.27 3.42 7.18
C TYR A 69 14.01 2.09 7.24
N ASP A 70 14.64 1.77 8.38
CA ASP A 70 15.16 0.42 8.65
C ASP A 70 14.01 -0.56 9.00
N THR A 71 12.88 -0.39 8.31
CA THR A 71 11.92 -1.45 8.06
C THR A 71 12.18 -1.95 6.65
N ALA A 72 13.43 -2.31 6.35
CA ALA A 72 13.57 -3.42 5.44
C ALA A 72 12.89 -4.59 6.17
N PRO A 73 11.85 -5.24 5.61
CA PRO A 73 11.64 -6.62 5.99
C PRO A 73 12.95 -7.30 5.58
N THR A 74 13.88 -7.44 6.53
CA THR A 74 15.01 -8.33 6.37
C THR A 74 14.35 -9.68 6.17
N TRP A 75 14.26 -10.11 4.91
CA TRP A 75 13.75 -11.42 4.56
C TRP A 75 14.76 -12.41 5.12
N SER A 76 14.63 -12.71 6.40
CA SER A 76 15.26 -13.87 6.99
C SER A 76 14.84 -15.05 6.12
N LEU A 77 15.77 -15.96 5.83
CA LEU A 77 15.48 -17.19 5.08
C LEU A 77 14.28 -17.96 5.67
N ASP A 78 14.00 -17.75 6.96
CA ASP A 78 12.84 -18.21 7.73
C ASP A 78 11.48 -17.58 7.30
N SER A 79 11.51 -16.31 6.89
CA SER A 79 10.36 -15.58 6.35
C SER A 79 10.00 -16.02 4.93
N LEU A 80 10.95 -16.59 4.18
CA LEU A 80 10.70 -17.17 2.86
C LEU A 80 9.97 -18.52 2.98
N ASP A 81 10.29 -19.32 3.99
CA ASP A 81 9.59 -20.59 4.26
C ASP A 81 8.18 -20.32 4.80
N SER A 82 8.05 -19.35 5.71
CA SER A 82 6.75 -18.87 6.21
C SER A 82 5.88 -18.26 5.09
N MET A 83 6.48 -17.50 4.16
CA MET A 83 5.76 -16.96 2.99
C MET A 83 5.42 -18.06 2.00
N LYS A 84 6.28 -19.06 1.79
CA LYS A 84 6.02 -20.22 0.92
C LYS A 84 4.93 -21.11 1.50
N GLN A 85 4.90 -21.31 2.81
CA GLN A 85 3.89 -22.09 3.51
C GLN A 85 2.54 -21.35 3.59
N ALA A 86 2.56 -20.04 3.84
CA ALA A 86 1.37 -19.19 3.74
C ALA A 86 0.85 -19.13 2.29
N SER A 87 1.74 -19.04 1.30
CA SER A 87 1.38 -19.08 -0.12
C SER A 87 0.85 -20.43 -0.55
N GLN A 88 1.42 -21.54 -0.06
CA GLN A 88 0.89 -22.89 -0.30
C GLN A 88 -0.50 -23.04 0.28
N SER A 89 -0.69 -22.63 1.54
CA SER A 89 -1.98 -22.69 2.22
C SER A 89 -3.02 -21.83 1.50
N ALA A 90 -2.64 -20.63 1.05
CA ALA A 90 -3.51 -19.76 0.26
C ALA A 90 -3.84 -20.37 -1.12
N VAL A 91 -2.87 -20.99 -1.80
CA VAL A 91 -3.08 -21.66 -3.09
C VAL A 91 -3.96 -22.90 -2.92
N GLN A 92 -3.81 -23.69 -1.85
CA GLN A 92 -4.67 -24.85 -1.56
C GLN A 92 -6.09 -24.45 -1.17
N SER A 93 -6.24 -23.35 -0.44
CA SER A 93 -7.55 -22.77 -0.11
C SER A 93 -8.23 -22.27 -1.37
N LEU A 94 -7.52 -21.53 -2.21
CA LEU A 94 -8.00 -21.06 -3.51
C LEU A 94 -8.35 -22.23 -4.44
N GLN A 95 -7.51 -23.26 -4.50
CA GLN A 95 -7.75 -24.46 -5.28
C GLN A 95 -9.00 -25.20 -4.80
N SER A 96 -9.20 -25.32 -3.48
CA SER A 96 -10.39 -25.93 -2.89
C SER A 96 -11.64 -25.11 -3.18
N SER A 97 -11.59 -23.78 -3.07
CA SER A 97 -12.70 -22.89 -3.44
C SER A 97 -13.05 -22.98 -4.93
N ILE A 98 -12.05 -22.96 -5.82
CA ILE A 98 -12.28 -23.09 -7.28
C ILE A 98 -12.83 -24.48 -7.63
N SER A 99 -12.38 -25.53 -6.94
CA SER A 99 -12.85 -26.91 -7.17
C SER A 99 -14.21 -27.20 -6.54
N SER A 100 -14.57 -26.47 -5.48
CA SER A 100 -15.81 -26.65 -4.72
C SER A 100 -16.99 -25.89 -5.32
N VAL A 101 -16.76 -24.95 -6.24
CA VAL A 101 -17.82 -24.28 -7.00
C VAL A 101 -17.96 -24.99 -8.35
N PRO A 102 -18.97 -25.87 -8.51
CA PRO A 102 -19.19 -26.58 -9.77
C PRO A 102 -19.43 -25.56 -10.89
N GLY A 103 -18.67 -25.67 -11.98
CA GLY A 103 -18.81 -24.77 -13.14
C GLY A 103 -17.91 -23.54 -13.13
N MET A 104 -17.40 -23.07 -11.98
CA MET A 104 -16.59 -21.84 -11.92
C MET A 104 -15.26 -21.96 -12.68
N MET A 105 -14.62 -23.14 -12.65
CA MET A 105 -13.43 -23.41 -13.46
C MET A 105 -13.75 -23.36 -14.96
N SER A 106 -14.93 -23.83 -15.38
CA SER A 106 -15.37 -23.76 -16.78
C SER A 106 -15.59 -22.30 -17.18
N SER A 107 -16.26 -21.53 -16.33
CA SER A 107 -16.50 -20.09 -16.55
C SER A 107 -15.19 -19.29 -16.63
N ILE A 108 -14.18 -19.60 -15.80
CA ILE A 108 -12.86 -18.95 -15.86
C ILE A 108 -12.12 -19.32 -17.16
N LEU A 109 -12.18 -20.59 -17.57
CA LEU A 109 -11.54 -21.04 -18.82
C LEU A 109 -12.23 -20.44 -20.05
N GLU A 110 -13.56 -20.37 -20.06
CA GLU A 110 -14.31 -19.66 -21.09
C GLU A 110 -13.94 -18.19 -21.12
N LEU A 111 -13.89 -17.54 -19.96
CA LEU A 111 -13.53 -16.13 -19.87
C LEU A 111 -12.09 -15.87 -20.32
N GLN A 112 -11.15 -16.77 -20.06
CA GLN A 112 -9.77 -16.63 -20.55
C GLN A 112 -9.68 -16.77 -22.09
N ASN A 113 -10.56 -17.59 -22.68
CA ASN A 113 -10.64 -17.75 -24.14
C ASN A 113 -11.56 -16.71 -24.80
N ASP A 114 -12.22 -15.86 -24.02
CA ASP A 114 -13.13 -14.84 -24.52
C ASP A 114 -12.35 -13.70 -25.23
N PRO A 115 -12.78 -13.30 -26.45
CA PRO A 115 -12.09 -12.26 -27.21
C PRO A 115 -12.13 -10.89 -26.54
N ASP A 116 -13.18 -10.57 -25.76
CA ASP A 116 -13.29 -9.30 -25.04
C ASP A 116 -12.36 -9.29 -23.81
N MET A 117 -12.21 -10.41 -23.10
CA MET A 117 -11.22 -10.55 -22.03
C MET A 117 -9.79 -10.45 -22.58
N GLN A 118 -9.49 -11.12 -23.69
CA GLN A 118 -8.18 -11.00 -24.33
C GLN A 118 -7.90 -9.56 -24.79
N ALA A 119 -8.90 -8.84 -25.27
CA ALA A 119 -8.73 -7.44 -25.65
C ALA A 119 -8.39 -6.53 -24.46
N VAL A 120 -8.85 -6.89 -23.26
CA VAL A 120 -8.50 -6.21 -21.99
C VAL A 120 -7.10 -6.59 -21.52
N LEU A 121 -6.76 -7.88 -21.52
CA LEU A 121 -5.44 -8.36 -21.08
C LEU A 121 -4.30 -7.89 -22.00
N ASN A 122 -4.58 -7.75 -23.30
CA ASN A 122 -3.62 -7.22 -24.27
C ASN A 122 -3.54 -5.68 -24.27
N ASP A 123 -4.33 -4.98 -23.46
CA ASP A 123 -4.33 -3.52 -23.39
C ASP A 123 -3.38 -3.03 -22.28
N PRO A 124 -2.25 -2.38 -22.64
CA PRO A 124 -1.27 -1.92 -21.66
C PRO A 124 -1.80 -0.78 -20.78
N GLU A 125 -2.77 0.02 -21.22
CA GLU A 125 -3.35 1.09 -20.39
C GLU A 125 -4.26 0.49 -19.31
N LEU A 126 -5.05 -0.52 -19.68
CA LEU A 126 -5.89 -1.23 -18.71
C LEU A 126 -5.05 -1.97 -17.67
N MET A 127 -3.98 -2.66 -18.10
CA MET A 127 -3.09 -3.33 -17.15
C MET A 127 -2.43 -2.36 -16.17
N ARG A 128 -2.09 -1.16 -16.63
CA ARG A 128 -1.59 -0.08 -15.76
C ARG A 128 -2.66 0.42 -14.80
N ALA A 129 -3.87 0.66 -15.30
CA ALA A 129 -4.99 1.12 -14.48
C ALA A 129 -5.33 0.11 -13.38
N VAL A 130 -5.27 -1.21 -13.65
CA VAL A 130 -5.40 -2.26 -12.63
C VAL A 130 -4.27 -2.16 -11.59
N GLN A 131 -3.02 -2.02 -12.02
CA GLN A 131 -1.86 -1.92 -11.11
C GLN A 131 -1.89 -0.67 -10.23
N SER A 132 -2.37 0.45 -10.76
CA SER A 132 -2.48 1.72 -10.05
C SER A 132 -3.81 1.89 -9.31
N PHE A 133 -4.70 0.88 -9.34
CA PHE A 133 -6.06 0.95 -8.81
C PHE A 133 -6.86 2.16 -9.35
N ASP A 134 -6.62 2.54 -10.61
CA ASP A 134 -7.33 3.61 -11.29
C ASP A 134 -8.69 3.11 -11.80
N LEU A 135 -9.66 3.10 -10.89
CA LEU A 135 -11.02 2.66 -11.16
C LEU A 135 -11.75 3.56 -12.18
N GLU A 136 -11.36 4.82 -12.30
CA GLU A 136 -11.99 5.77 -13.22
C GLU A 136 -11.64 5.41 -14.67
N THR A 137 -10.36 5.13 -14.93
CA THR A 137 -9.90 4.63 -16.23
C THR A 137 -10.52 3.28 -16.56
N LEU A 138 -10.61 2.36 -15.59
CA LEU A 138 -11.23 1.05 -15.81
C LEU A 138 -12.73 1.17 -16.13
N GLN A 139 -13.48 1.99 -15.40
CA GLN A 139 -14.93 2.14 -15.60
C GLN A 139 -15.27 2.85 -16.91
N ASN A 140 -14.49 3.86 -17.29
CA ASN A 140 -14.71 4.62 -18.52
C ASN A 140 -14.19 3.92 -19.78
N ASN A 141 -13.44 2.83 -19.66
CA ASN A 141 -12.92 2.12 -20.81
C ASN A 141 -14.00 1.25 -21.50
N PRO A 142 -14.22 1.41 -22.81
CA PRO A 142 -15.24 0.67 -23.53
C PRO A 142 -15.02 -0.85 -23.55
N LYS A 143 -13.77 -1.33 -23.46
CA LYS A 143 -13.46 -2.76 -23.41
C LYS A 143 -13.89 -3.38 -22.09
N ILE A 144 -13.71 -2.67 -20.97
CA ILE A 144 -14.17 -3.11 -19.66
C ILE A 144 -15.69 -3.10 -19.59
N GLN A 145 -16.35 -2.06 -20.12
CA GLN A 145 -17.82 -2.02 -20.20
C GLN A 145 -18.39 -3.18 -21.00
N LYS A 146 -17.75 -3.51 -22.14
CA LYS A 146 -18.13 -4.65 -22.96
C LYS A 146 -17.91 -5.96 -22.21
N LEU A 147 -16.78 -6.11 -21.53
CA LEU A 147 -16.49 -7.27 -20.70
C LEU A 147 -17.52 -7.44 -19.58
N MET A 148 -17.93 -6.36 -18.91
CA MET A 148 -18.98 -6.41 -17.88
C MET A 148 -20.35 -6.85 -18.41
N SER A 149 -20.62 -6.64 -19.70
CA SER A 149 -21.86 -7.07 -20.33
C SER A 149 -21.86 -8.55 -20.74
N ASN A 150 -20.70 -9.22 -20.67
CA ASN A 150 -20.52 -10.63 -21.03
C ASN A 150 -21.31 -11.56 -20.09
N SER A 151 -21.97 -12.58 -20.65
CA SER A 151 -22.76 -13.54 -19.87
C SER A 151 -21.93 -14.27 -18.82
N THR A 152 -20.71 -14.70 -19.17
CA THR A 152 -19.82 -15.46 -18.29
C THR A 152 -19.38 -14.64 -17.07
N ILE A 153 -19.15 -13.33 -17.24
CA ILE A 153 -18.85 -12.42 -16.12
C ILE A 153 -20.04 -12.32 -15.16
N ARG A 154 -21.27 -12.28 -15.68
CA ARG A 154 -22.49 -12.18 -14.86
C ARG A 154 -22.77 -13.48 -14.11
N ASP A 155 -22.45 -14.62 -14.71
CA ASP A 155 -22.57 -15.92 -14.08
C ASP A 155 -21.55 -16.06 -12.93
N ILE A 156 -20.28 -15.69 -13.16
CA ILE A 156 -19.26 -15.65 -12.10
C ILE A 156 -19.66 -14.68 -10.98
N GLN A 157 -20.20 -13.50 -11.31
CA GLN A 157 -20.65 -12.54 -10.31
C GLN A 157 -21.78 -13.09 -9.44
N ARG A 158 -22.70 -13.88 -10.03
CA ARG A 158 -23.77 -14.56 -9.29
C ARG A 158 -23.22 -15.66 -8.39
N ASP A 159 -22.22 -16.40 -8.85
CA ASP A 159 -21.65 -17.52 -8.08
C ASP A 159 -20.76 -17.06 -6.91
N VAL A 160 -20.20 -15.84 -6.99
CA VAL A 160 -19.36 -15.25 -5.94
C VAL A 160 -20.17 -14.53 -4.84
N ASN A 161 -21.42 -14.15 -5.10
CA ASN A 161 -22.24 -13.32 -4.21
C ASN A 161 -23.41 -14.06 -3.59
#